data_AF-A0AA96JQD5-F1
#
_entry.id   AF-A0AA96JQD5-F1
#
_cell.length_a   1.000
_cell.length_b   1.000
_cell.length_c   1.000
_cell.angle_alpha   90.00
_cell.angle_beta   90.00
_cell.angle_gamma   90.00
#
_symmetry.space_group_name_H-M   'P 1'
#
loop_
_entity.id
_entity.type
_entity.pdbx_description
1 polymer ?
#
loop_
_entity_poly.entity_id
_entity_poly.type
_entity_poly.pdbx_seq_one_letter_code
_entity_poly.pdbx_strand_id
1 'polypeptide(L)'
;MYWFSGEPWPGGVRGGEPWRSDRVRVPASAVEVDGWRDAAVAYIAEAEAAADEVREVRARGSRRQLARRVPVVRARLAARRRSAEVAYASRMAAAAAAYRPVLEEIDVRIATVREEERVARQRAAARAETERLARYAEFQEWTKRRTDAAQAADLRLWTWEHEPDVLRVLLHDVNRHAQPPLTARELAKITVVLAGRGSARVTWEPAARRRVEEEIAVGTFALWWRGLLDTTVNARAREAAEQEIVTTAERVGAALAAAGEPGVAAYSAGNSDFVRGWRVLLDWPTHVPPPVFTPPPLPWASSGDRWWYRSYGDTPGDYSTLTLRIAGWLPGSVGFAEVGTEIVYHTFTRRRWSTVTAALFARLLLDDEISHRGPGQPEYFTLRVGEHAQARHFVPFVTALAAMVTTALLDLARDNGVPQ
;
A
#
# COMPACT_ATOMS: atom_id res chain seq x y z
N MET A 1 30.27 20.99 -4.31
CA MET A 1 29.71 22.32 -4.62
C MET A 1 28.86 22.72 -3.43
N TYR A 2 29.20 23.81 -2.74
CA TYR A 2 28.52 24.29 -1.54
C TYR A 2 27.65 25.51 -1.87
N TRP A 3 26.70 25.82 -0.99
CA TRP A 3 25.73 26.91 -1.14
C TRP A 3 25.58 27.67 0.19
N PHE A 4 25.45 29.00 0.13
CA PHE A 4 25.37 29.87 1.30
C PHE A 4 23.93 30.32 1.60
N SER A 5 23.65 30.63 2.87
CA SER A 5 22.32 31.13 3.27
C SER A 5 22.10 32.57 2.81
N GLY A 6 21.05 32.80 2.00
CA GLY A 6 20.65 34.13 1.53
C GLY A 6 20.66 34.30 0.01
N GLU A 7 21.32 33.40 -0.71
CA GLU A 7 21.25 33.38 -2.18
C GLU A 7 19.93 32.68 -2.62
N PRO A 8 19.26 33.15 -3.70
CA PRO A 8 18.09 32.48 -4.27
C PRO A 8 18.50 31.17 -4.93
N TRP A 9 17.85 30.06 -4.57
CA TRP A 9 18.13 28.73 -5.14
C TRP A 9 18.23 28.83 -6.67
N PRO A 10 19.27 28.28 -7.32
CA PRO A 10 19.35 28.28 -8.76
C PRO A 10 18.31 27.25 -9.22
N GLY A 11 17.12 27.74 -9.55
CA GLY A 11 16.02 26.95 -10.08
C GLY A 11 16.52 26.04 -11.19
N GLY A 12 16.05 24.79 -11.18
CA GLY A 12 16.54 23.71 -12.04
C GLY A 12 16.73 24.17 -13.49
N VAL A 13 17.94 23.98 -14.01
CA VAL A 13 18.21 24.11 -15.44
C VAL A 13 17.27 23.13 -16.17
N ARG A 14 16.54 23.61 -17.18
CA ARG A 14 15.75 22.80 -18.12
C ARG A 14 16.66 21.69 -18.69
N GLY A 15 16.51 20.46 -18.22
CA GLY A 15 17.40 19.36 -18.62
C GLY A 15 17.20 18.00 -17.94
N GLY A 16 16.24 17.84 -17.02
CA GLY A 16 15.71 16.52 -16.65
C GLY A 16 16.60 15.58 -15.83
N GLU A 17 17.90 15.83 -15.69
CA GLU A 17 18.74 15.06 -14.75
C GLU A 17 18.70 15.70 -13.35
N PRO A 18 18.23 14.98 -12.32
CA PRO A 18 18.38 15.45 -10.95
C PRO A 18 19.87 15.51 -10.63
N TRP A 19 20.41 16.71 -10.54
CA TRP A 19 21.76 16.96 -10.04
C TRP A 19 21.95 16.18 -8.73
N ARG A 20 22.93 15.27 -8.68
CA ARG A 20 23.24 14.49 -7.46
C ARG A 20 23.47 15.45 -6.29
N SER A 21 22.65 15.31 -5.26
CA SER A 21 22.44 16.29 -4.19
C SER A 21 23.46 16.21 -3.06
N ASP A 22 24.75 16.09 -3.37
CA ASP A 22 25.83 16.14 -2.36
C ASP A 22 26.23 17.59 -2.02
N ARG A 23 25.25 18.50 -1.97
CA ARG A 23 25.49 19.90 -1.59
C ARG A 23 25.20 20.08 -0.10
N VAL A 24 26.22 20.41 0.68
CA VAL A 24 26.12 20.70 2.11
C VAL A 24 25.90 22.21 2.26
N ARG A 25 24.88 22.61 3.02
CA ARG A 25 24.68 24.01 3.39
C ARG A 25 25.71 24.38 4.46
N VAL A 26 26.60 25.31 4.14
CA VAL A 26 27.61 25.78 5.10
C VAL A 26 27.05 26.97 5.86
N PRO A 27 26.91 26.90 7.20
CA PRO A 27 26.45 28.03 7.99
C PRO A 27 27.53 29.13 7.98
N ALA A 28 27.16 30.31 7.48
CA ALA A 28 28.03 31.48 7.40
C ALA A 28 27.19 32.77 7.43
N SER A 29 27.72 33.82 8.04
CA SER A 29 27.16 35.17 7.98
C SER A 29 27.42 35.81 6.61
N ALA A 30 26.64 36.83 6.23
CA ALA A 30 26.84 37.54 4.97
C ALA A 30 28.27 38.10 4.85
N VAL A 31 28.81 38.64 5.95
CA VAL A 31 30.17 39.21 6.00
C VAL A 31 31.24 38.13 5.76
N GLU A 32 31.07 36.93 6.32
CA GLU A 32 31.99 35.80 6.08
C GLU A 32 31.92 35.35 4.63
N VAL A 33 30.72 35.25 4.07
CA VAL A 33 30.51 34.85 2.66
C VAL A 33 31.15 35.85 1.71
N ASP A 34 31.00 37.15 1.96
CA ASP A 34 31.64 38.19 1.15
C ASP A 34 33.17 38.14 1.29
N GLY A 35 33.70 37.94 2.50
CA GLY A 35 35.14 37.76 2.72
C GLY A 35 35.71 36.53 2.00
N TRP A 36 34.99 35.40 2.02
CA TRP A 36 35.39 34.19 1.29
C TRP A 36 35.32 34.40 -0.22
N ARG A 37 34.30 35.11 -0.71
CA ARG A 37 34.16 35.47 -2.12
C ARG A 37 35.31 36.37 -2.57
N ASP A 38 35.65 37.39 -1.81
CA ASP A 38 36.75 38.31 -2.13
C ASP A 38 38.09 37.57 -2.18
N ALA A 39 38.35 36.67 -1.22
CA ALA A 39 39.54 35.84 -1.21
C ALA A 39 39.61 34.89 -2.44
N ALA A 40 38.47 34.30 -2.83
CA ALA A 40 38.38 33.48 -4.03
C ALA A 40 38.59 34.28 -5.32
N VAL A 41 38.01 35.49 -5.41
CA VAL A 41 38.20 36.41 -6.54
C VAL A 41 39.66 36.83 -6.66
N ALA A 42 40.32 37.17 -5.56
CA ALA A 42 41.74 37.51 -5.54
C ALA A 42 42.62 36.33 -6.00
N TYR A 43 42.32 35.11 -5.54
CA TYR A 43 43.00 33.90 -6.00
C TYR A 43 42.83 33.66 -7.51
N ILE A 44 41.60 33.78 -8.02
CA ILE A 44 41.30 33.59 -9.46
C ILE A 44 42.00 34.66 -10.30
N ALA A 45 41.93 35.93 -9.90
CA ALA A 45 42.57 37.03 -10.62
C ALA A 45 44.09 36.83 -10.72
N GLU A 46 44.73 36.40 -9.64
CA GLU A 46 46.16 36.10 -9.61
C GLU A 46 46.51 34.89 -10.50
N ALA A 47 45.65 33.87 -10.51
CA ALA A 47 45.80 32.71 -11.37
C ALA A 47 45.69 33.06 -12.86
N GLU A 48 44.71 33.91 -13.22
CA GLU A 48 44.52 34.39 -14.58
C GLU A 48 45.70 35.24 -15.04
N ALA A 49 46.14 36.21 -14.21
CA ALA A 49 47.28 37.07 -14.51
C ALA A 49 48.58 36.27 -14.71
N ALA A 50 48.87 35.32 -13.81
CA ALA A 50 50.03 34.45 -13.93
C ALA A 50 49.94 33.55 -15.18
N ALA A 51 48.75 33.05 -15.51
CA ALA A 51 48.53 32.25 -16.72
C ALA A 51 48.68 33.07 -18.01
N ASP A 52 48.27 34.34 -18.00
CA ASP A 52 48.44 35.27 -19.13
C ASP A 52 49.91 35.55 -19.43
N GLU A 53 50.75 35.73 -18.42
CA GLU A 53 52.20 35.90 -18.59
C GLU A 53 52.85 34.69 -19.27
N VAL A 54 52.49 33.48 -18.85
CA VAL A 54 52.96 32.23 -19.48
C VAL A 54 52.45 32.12 -20.92
N ARG A 55 51.18 32.44 -21.16
CA ARG A 55 50.58 32.47 -22.51
C ARG A 55 51.31 33.45 -23.42
N GLU A 56 51.64 34.64 -22.94
CA GLU A 56 52.35 35.66 -23.71
C GLU A 56 53.78 35.22 -24.06
N VAL A 57 54.52 34.64 -23.11
CA VAL A 57 55.86 34.09 -23.36
C VAL A 57 55.81 32.97 -24.40
N ARG A 58 54.78 32.09 -24.33
CA ARG A 58 54.56 31.04 -25.33
C ARG A 58 54.23 31.62 -26.70
N ALA A 59 53.32 32.61 -26.78
CA ALA A 59 52.92 33.26 -28.03
C ALA A 59 54.10 34.00 -28.70
N ARG A 60 54.86 34.80 -27.94
CA ARG A 60 56.09 35.46 -28.42
C ARG A 60 57.14 34.45 -28.89
N GLY A 61 57.27 33.33 -28.19
CA GLY A 61 58.12 32.23 -28.60
C GLY A 61 57.68 31.62 -29.94
N SER A 62 56.37 31.43 -30.15
CA SER A 62 55.80 30.80 -31.36
C SER A 62 55.86 31.71 -32.59
N ARG A 63 55.68 33.03 -32.43
CA ARG A 63 55.86 34.01 -33.52
C ARG A 63 57.30 34.04 -34.06
N ARG A 64 58.28 33.58 -33.29
CA ARG A 64 59.71 33.51 -33.67
C ARG A 64 60.12 32.14 -34.23
N GLN A 65 59.22 31.41 -34.89
CA GLN A 65 59.44 30.06 -35.40
C GLN A 65 60.66 29.92 -36.34
N LEU A 66 60.93 30.90 -37.21
CA LEU A 66 62.10 30.89 -38.10
C LEU A 66 63.43 31.04 -37.34
N ALA A 67 63.46 31.83 -36.25
CA ALA A 67 64.66 32.03 -35.43
C ALA A 67 64.97 30.84 -34.49
N ARG A 68 64.07 29.86 -34.36
CA ARG A 68 64.28 28.65 -33.53
C ARG A 68 65.25 27.64 -34.14
N ARG A 69 65.67 27.82 -35.39
CA ARG A 69 66.66 26.96 -36.07
C ARG A 69 68.08 27.17 -35.53
N VAL A 70 68.35 28.28 -34.84
CA VAL A 70 69.65 28.57 -34.20
C VAL A 70 69.65 28.03 -32.76
N PRO A 71 70.56 27.11 -32.39
CA PRO A 71 70.57 26.45 -31.07
C PRO A 71 70.59 27.43 -29.88
N VAL A 72 71.36 28.52 -29.99
CA VAL A 72 71.48 29.55 -28.93
C VAL A 72 70.14 30.27 -28.70
N VAL A 73 69.41 30.58 -29.77
CA VAL A 73 68.09 31.24 -29.67
C VAL A 73 67.06 30.28 -29.08
N ARG A 74 67.10 28.99 -29.46
CA ARG A 74 66.25 27.93 -28.90
C ARG A 74 66.49 27.76 -27.40
N ALA A 75 67.75 27.69 -26.97
CA ALA A 75 68.12 27.59 -25.55
C ALA A 75 67.63 28.81 -24.75
N ARG A 76 67.77 30.03 -25.29
CA ARG A 76 67.30 31.27 -24.66
C ARG A 76 65.78 31.33 -24.53
N LEU A 77 65.03 30.91 -25.55
CA LEU A 77 63.56 30.85 -25.50
C LEU A 77 63.07 29.78 -24.51
N ALA A 78 63.74 28.63 -24.46
CA ALA A 78 63.44 27.58 -23.48
C ALA A 78 63.73 28.05 -22.04
N ALA A 79 64.84 28.75 -21.81
CA ALA A 79 65.16 29.33 -20.51
C ALA A 79 64.12 30.37 -20.06
N ARG A 80 63.66 31.24 -20.98
CA ARG A 80 62.58 32.21 -20.69
C ARG A 80 61.25 31.54 -20.36
N ARG A 81 60.89 30.48 -21.10
CA ARG A 81 59.68 29.70 -20.81
C ARG A 81 59.76 29.06 -19.43
N ARG A 82 60.89 28.40 -19.10
CA ARG A 82 61.10 27.82 -17.77
C ARG A 82 61.03 28.88 -16.67
N SER A 83 61.64 30.05 -16.89
CA SER A 83 61.57 31.17 -15.93
C SER A 83 60.13 31.64 -15.71
N ALA A 84 59.31 31.72 -16.76
CA ALA A 84 57.90 32.09 -16.64
C ALA A 84 57.06 30.99 -15.96
N GLU A 85 57.34 29.72 -16.23
CA GLU A 85 56.67 28.59 -15.57
C GLU A 85 57.04 28.51 -14.08
N VAL A 86 58.29 28.81 -13.70
CA VAL A 86 58.73 28.93 -12.29
C VAL A 86 58.06 30.14 -11.61
N ALA A 87 57.99 31.28 -12.29
CA ALA A 87 57.30 32.47 -11.77
C ALA A 87 55.80 32.20 -11.54
N TYR A 88 55.13 31.54 -12.50
CA TYR A 88 53.75 31.08 -12.35
C TYR A 88 53.58 30.17 -11.13
N ALA A 89 54.42 29.14 -11.00
CA ALA A 89 54.34 28.21 -9.88
C ALA A 89 54.53 28.92 -8.53
N SER A 90 55.47 29.87 -8.45
CA SER A 90 55.70 30.68 -7.26
C SER A 90 54.48 31.55 -6.90
N ARG A 91 53.89 32.23 -7.88
CA ARG A 91 52.69 33.07 -7.70
C ARG A 91 51.48 32.25 -7.29
N MET A 92 51.26 31.10 -7.93
CA MET A 92 50.18 30.18 -7.54
C MET A 92 50.39 29.60 -6.16
N ALA A 93 51.63 29.29 -5.76
CA ALA A 93 51.92 28.83 -4.42
C ALA A 93 51.61 29.92 -3.37
N ALA A 94 51.95 31.17 -3.64
CA ALA A 94 51.63 32.30 -2.77
C ALA A 94 50.11 32.56 -2.70
N ALA A 95 49.42 32.58 -3.85
CA ALA A 95 47.96 32.76 -3.92
C ALA A 95 47.22 31.62 -3.21
N ALA A 96 47.64 30.38 -3.42
CA ALA A 96 47.07 29.22 -2.73
C ALA A 96 47.35 29.28 -1.23
N ALA A 97 48.53 29.74 -0.80
CA ALA A 97 48.82 29.93 0.62
C ALA A 97 47.94 31.02 1.26
N ALA A 98 47.63 32.10 0.52
CA ALA A 98 46.74 33.16 0.97
C ALA A 98 45.27 32.70 1.07
N TYR A 99 44.81 31.86 0.13
CA TYR A 99 43.43 31.35 0.12
C TYR A 99 43.21 30.12 1.02
N ARG A 100 44.29 29.40 1.38
CA ARG A 100 44.23 28.17 2.19
C ARG A 100 43.44 28.31 3.50
N PRO A 101 43.58 29.37 4.31
CA PRO A 101 42.83 29.50 5.55
C PRO A 101 41.31 29.50 5.33
N VAL A 102 40.84 30.13 4.24
CA VAL A 102 39.40 30.14 3.88
C VAL A 102 38.92 28.75 3.50
N LEU A 103 39.72 28.00 2.73
CA LEU A 103 39.38 26.61 2.38
C LEU A 103 39.34 25.70 3.61
N GLU A 104 40.33 25.79 4.48
CA GLU A 104 40.39 25.00 5.72
C GLU A 104 39.19 25.30 6.63
N GLU A 105 38.80 26.57 6.74
CA GLU A 105 37.61 26.96 7.50
C GLU A 105 36.31 26.38 6.90
N ILE A 106 36.12 26.49 5.59
CA ILE A 106 34.96 25.92 4.89
C ILE A 106 34.92 24.40 5.07
N ASP A 107 36.05 23.71 4.92
CA ASP A 107 36.15 22.25 5.07
C ASP A 107 35.81 21.80 6.49
N VAL A 108 36.30 22.51 7.51
CA VAL A 108 35.95 22.25 8.92
C VAL A 108 34.44 22.40 9.13
N ARG A 109 33.81 23.48 8.64
CA ARG A 109 32.36 23.67 8.79
C ARG A 109 31.55 22.61 8.04
N ILE A 110 31.97 22.21 6.84
CA ILE A 110 31.34 21.11 6.09
C ILE A 110 31.43 19.79 6.87
N ALA A 111 32.59 19.49 7.48
CA ALA A 111 32.76 18.30 8.29
C ALA A 111 31.82 18.31 9.51
N THR A 112 31.69 19.45 10.20
CA THR A 112 30.74 19.61 11.32
C THR A 112 29.30 19.36 10.90
N VAL A 113 28.82 19.99 9.82
CA VAL A 113 27.43 19.82 9.35
C VAL A 113 27.16 18.36 8.94
N ARG A 114 28.10 17.71 8.25
CA ARG A 114 27.95 16.30 7.87
C ARG A 114 27.88 15.38 9.09
N GLU A 115 28.67 15.67 10.11
CA GLU A 115 28.65 14.91 11.36
C GLU A 115 27.32 15.12 12.11
N GLU A 116 26.83 16.35 12.20
CA GLU A 116 25.52 16.66 12.78
C GLU A 116 24.39 15.97 12.02
N GLU A 117 24.39 16.00 10.68
CA GLU A 117 23.43 15.28 9.85
C GLU A 117 23.52 13.76 10.06
N ARG A 118 24.73 13.20 10.15
CA ARG A 118 24.92 11.78 10.41
C ARG A 118 24.34 11.39 11.77
N VAL A 119 24.65 12.16 12.81
CA VAL A 119 24.10 11.94 14.16
C VAL A 119 22.58 12.12 14.17
N ALA A 120 22.05 13.13 13.48
CA ALA A 120 20.61 13.36 13.36
C ALA A 120 19.90 12.19 12.64
N ARG A 121 20.47 11.69 11.53
CA ARG A 121 19.98 10.51 10.82
C ARG A 121 20.04 9.26 11.69
N GLN A 122 21.13 9.05 12.43
CA GLN A 122 21.25 7.93 13.37
C GLN A 122 20.20 8.01 14.48
N ARG A 123 19.97 9.19 15.07
CA ARG A 123 18.91 9.40 16.08
C ARG A 123 17.50 9.22 15.49
N ALA A 124 17.28 9.63 14.25
CA ALA A 124 16.00 9.41 13.56
C ALA A 124 15.78 7.93 13.28
N ALA A 125 16.79 7.21 12.79
CA ALA A 125 16.75 5.77 12.57
C ALA A 125 16.52 4.99 13.87
N ALA A 126 17.21 5.35 14.96
CA ALA A 126 17.02 4.73 16.26
C ALA A 126 15.59 4.93 16.81
N ARG A 127 15.03 6.13 16.66
CA ARG A 127 13.63 6.43 17.02
C ARG A 127 12.65 5.62 16.18
N ALA A 128 12.83 5.59 14.86
CA ALA A 128 12.00 4.81 13.95
C ALA A 128 12.07 3.30 14.28
N GLU A 129 13.24 2.79 14.65
CA GLU A 129 13.42 1.40 15.05
C GLU A 129 12.71 1.08 16.37
N THR A 130 12.80 1.97 17.37
CA THR A 130 12.08 1.79 18.64
C THR A 130 10.56 1.80 18.42
N GLU A 131 10.06 2.72 17.60
CA GLU A 131 8.64 2.77 17.24
C GLU A 131 8.20 1.51 16.47
N ARG A 132 9.03 1.01 15.55
CA ARG A 132 8.79 -0.25 14.82
C ARG A 132 8.69 -1.43 15.77
N LEU A 133 9.61 -1.56 16.72
CA LEU A 133 9.61 -2.65 17.71
C LEU A 133 8.39 -2.57 18.64
N ALA A 134 7.98 -1.38 19.06
CA ALA A 134 6.78 -1.19 19.87
C ALA A 134 5.51 -1.65 19.14
N ARG A 135 5.33 -1.22 17.88
CA ARG A 135 4.20 -1.65 17.04
C ARG A 135 4.21 -3.15 16.77
N TYR A 136 5.40 -3.72 16.54
CA TYR A 136 5.54 -5.16 16.36
C TYR A 136 5.12 -5.93 17.63
N ALA A 137 5.51 -5.46 18.82
CA ALA A 137 5.10 -6.07 20.08
C ALA A 137 3.57 -6.00 20.28
N GLU A 138 2.96 -4.85 20.00
CA GLU A 138 1.49 -4.70 20.03
C GLU A 138 0.79 -5.66 19.06
N PHE A 139 1.32 -5.81 17.85
CA PHE A 139 0.80 -6.75 16.86
C PHE A 139 0.94 -8.22 17.30
N GLN A 140 2.07 -8.58 17.91
CA GLN A 140 2.28 -9.93 18.45
C GLN A 140 1.31 -10.24 19.58
N GLU A 141 1.10 -9.29 20.49
CA GLU A 141 0.14 -9.45 21.57
C GLU A 141 -1.29 -9.58 21.03
N TRP A 142 -1.67 -8.75 20.07
CA TRP A 142 -2.95 -8.86 19.38
C TRP A 142 -3.13 -10.23 18.71
N THR A 143 -2.10 -10.71 18.01
CA THR A 143 -2.11 -12.02 17.32
C THR A 143 -2.29 -13.14 18.33
N LYS A 144 -1.56 -13.12 19.44
CA LYS A 144 -1.69 -14.08 20.52
C LYS A 144 -3.12 -14.10 21.07
N ARG A 145 -3.68 -12.94 21.43
CA ARG A 145 -5.06 -12.84 21.93
C ARG A 145 -6.08 -13.40 20.94
N ARG A 146 -5.86 -13.23 19.63
CA ARG A 146 -6.71 -13.80 18.58
C ARG A 146 -6.59 -15.31 18.49
N THR A 147 -5.38 -15.85 18.55
CA THR A 147 -5.14 -17.30 18.58
C THR A 147 -5.79 -17.95 19.78
N ASP A 148 -5.59 -17.38 20.98
CA ASP A 148 -6.19 -17.86 22.22
C ASP A 148 -7.73 -17.82 22.14
N ALA A 149 -8.30 -16.73 21.63
CA ALA A 149 -9.74 -16.59 21.40
C ALA A 149 -10.31 -17.60 20.40
N ALA A 150 -9.58 -17.89 19.32
CA ALA A 150 -9.96 -18.89 18.32
C ALA A 150 -9.90 -20.30 18.90
N GLN A 151 -8.81 -20.63 19.62
CA GLN A 151 -8.65 -21.91 20.29
C GLN A 151 -9.80 -22.15 21.28
N ALA A 152 -10.13 -21.16 22.12
CA ALA A 152 -11.25 -21.25 23.04
C ALA A 152 -12.60 -21.47 22.33
N ALA A 153 -12.77 -20.88 21.14
CA ALA A 153 -13.97 -21.07 20.34
C ALA A 153 -14.12 -22.49 19.77
N ASP A 154 -12.99 -23.16 19.54
CA ASP A 154 -12.90 -24.50 18.94
C ASP A 154 -12.82 -25.64 19.98
N LEU A 155 -12.80 -25.31 21.27
CA LEU A 155 -12.91 -26.29 22.36
C LEU A 155 -14.25 -27.02 22.31
N ARG A 156 -14.20 -28.34 22.15
CA ARG A 156 -15.37 -29.23 22.22
C ARG A 156 -15.65 -29.64 23.66
N LEU A 157 -16.16 -28.69 24.43
CA LEU A 157 -16.39 -28.86 25.86
C LEU A 157 -17.83 -28.56 26.28
N TRP A 158 -18.70 -28.19 25.36
CA TRP A 158 -19.98 -27.57 25.74
C TRP A 158 -21.16 -28.48 25.45
N THR A 159 -22.04 -28.62 26.42
CA THR A 159 -23.40 -29.15 26.23
C THR A 159 -24.39 -28.04 26.44
N TRP A 160 -25.64 -28.28 26.04
CA TRP A 160 -26.70 -27.31 26.24
C TRP A 160 -28.00 -28.01 26.62
N GLU A 161 -28.77 -27.34 27.45
CA GLU A 161 -30.13 -27.72 27.82
C GLU A 161 -31.09 -26.63 27.29
N HIS A 162 -32.21 -27.08 26.72
CA HIS A 162 -33.26 -26.18 26.23
C HIS A 162 -34.37 -26.08 27.27
N GLU A 163 -34.49 -24.92 27.88
CA GLU A 163 -35.67 -24.51 28.63
C GLU A 163 -36.59 -23.67 27.70
N PRO A 164 -37.90 -23.52 27.99
CA PRO A 164 -38.88 -22.91 27.08
C PRO A 164 -38.46 -21.60 26.41
N ASP A 165 -37.58 -20.81 27.04
CA ASP A 165 -37.06 -19.54 26.51
C ASP A 165 -35.55 -19.33 26.76
N VAL A 166 -34.83 -20.35 27.23
CA VAL A 166 -33.42 -20.23 27.62
C VAL A 166 -32.61 -21.41 27.11
N LEU A 167 -31.54 -21.12 26.38
CA LEU A 167 -30.51 -22.09 26.04
C LEU A 167 -29.42 -21.99 27.12
N ARG A 168 -29.40 -22.97 28.01
CA ARG A 168 -28.44 -23.03 29.12
C ARG A 168 -27.20 -23.80 28.67
N VAL A 169 -26.05 -23.14 28.63
CA VAL A 169 -24.77 -23.73 28.23
C VAL A 169 -24.02 -24.26 29.45
N LEU A 170 -23.62 -25.52 29.36
CA LEU A 170 -23.03 -26.31 30.43
C LEU A 170 -21.66 -26.84 30.00
N LEU A 171 -20.82 -27.17 30.99
CA LEU A 171 -19.62 -27.95 30.73
C LEU A 171 -20.03 -29.41 30.49
N HIS A 172 -19.51 -30.02 29.43
CA HIS A 172 -19.79 -31.40 29.08
C HIS A 172 -19.28 -32.35 30.18
N ASP A 173 -20.17 -33.23 30.59
CA ASP A 173 -19.91 -34.32 31.52
C ASP A 173 -20.39 -35.62 30.86
N VAL A 174 -19.44 -36.52 30.59
CA VAL A 174 -19.66 -37.81 29.92
C VAL A 174 -20.64 -38.71 30.68
N ASN A 175 -20.77 -38.54 31.99
CA ASN A 175 -21.69 -39.34 32.81
C ASN A 175 -23.12 -38.79 32.78
N ARG A 176 -23.28 -37.51 32.41
CA ARG A 176 -24.54 -36.79 32.51
C ARG A 176 -25.18 -36.49 31.15
N HIS A 177 -24.37 -36.42 30.08
CA HIS A 177 -24.82 -35.98 28.77
C HIS A 177 -24.58 -37.07 27.71
N ALA A 178 -25.65 -37.52 27.07
CA ALA A 178 -25.58 -38.49 25.98
C ALA A 178 -25.17 -37.86 24.63
N GLN A 179 -25.32 -36.54 24.48
CA GLN A 179 -24.97 -35.83 23.24
C GLN A 179 -23.48 -35.48 23.20
N PRO A 180 -22.85 -35.53 22.01
CA PRO A 180 -21.45 -35.12 21.87
C PRO A 180 -21.30 -33.63 22.22
N PRO A 181 -20.16 -33.24 22.83
CA PRO A 181 -19.90 -31.84 23.12
C PRO A 181 -19.76 -31.02 21.83
N LEU A 182 -20.24 -29.79 21.90
CA LEU A 182 -20.14 -28.78 20.85
C LEU A 182 -18.97 -27.84 21.10
N THR A 183 -18.54 -27.18 20.03
CA THR A 183 -17.69 -25.99 20.05
C THR A 183 -18.51 -24.73 20.35
N ALA A 184 -17.86 -23.66 20.80
CA ALA A 184 -18.55 -22.39 21.00
C ALA A 184 -19.04 -21.81 19.68
N ARG A 185 -18.34 -22.07 18.56
CA ARG A 185 -18.81 -21.69 17.21
C ARG A 185 -20.11 -22.37 16.83
N GLU A 186 -20.22 -23.68 17.10
CA GLU A 186 -21.47 -24.43 16.85
C GLU A 186 -22.61 -23.92 17.73
N LEU A 187 -22.34 -23.63 19.01
CA LEU A 187 -23.33 -23.01 19.89
C LEU A 187 -23.76 -21.62 19.41
N ALA A 188 -22.83 -20.80 18.90
CA ALA A 188 -23.15 -19.49 18.34
C ALA A 188 -24.07 -19.61 17.12
N LYS A 189 -23.84 -20.60 16.23
CA LYS A 189 -24.74 -20.91 15.11
C LYS A 189 -26.14 -21.27 15.58
N ILE A 190 -26.27 -22.19 16.54
CA ILE A 190 -27.56 -22.59 17.12
C ILE A 190 -28.26 -21.37 17.74
N THR A 191 -27.52 -20.58 18.52
CA THR A 191 -28.03 -19.36 19.16
C THR A 191 -28.64 -18.39 18.16
N VAL A 192 -27.93 -18.10 17.07
CA VAL A 192 -28.40 -17.18 16.03
C VAL A 192 -29.65 -17.73 15.32
N VAL A 193 -29.73 -19.06 15.09
CA VAL A 193 -30.96 -19.69 14.55
C VAL A 193 -32.15 -19.48 15.48
N LEU A 194 -31.97 -19.75 16.79
CA LEU A 194 -33.05 -19.67 17.77
C LEU A 194 -33.50 -18.23 18.04
N ALA A 195 -32.56 -17.29 18.10
CA ALA A 195 -32.86 -15.87 18.26
C ALA A 195 -33.73 -15.35 17.11
N GLY A 196 -33.47 -15.76 15.86
CA GLY A 196 -34.29 -15.41 14.70
C GLY A 196 -35.73 -15.95 14.74
N ARG A 197 -36.01 -16.95 15.59
CA ARG A 197 -37.35 -17.51 15.84
C ARG A 197 -38.04 -16.91 17.07
N GLY A 198 -37.36 -15.97 17.75
CA GLY A 198 -37.86 -15.31 18.97
C GLY A 198 -37.79 -16.16 20.23
N SER A 199 -37.07 -17.29 20.22
CA SER A 199 -37.32 -18.38 21.16
C SER A 199 -36.26 -18.64 22.24
N ALA A 200 -35.09 -17.97 22.26
CA ALA A 200 -34.12 -18.28 23.31
C ALA A 200 -33.15 -17.14 23.66
N ARG A 201 -33.02 -16.87 24.97
CA ARG A 201 -31.86 -16.20 25.56
C ARG A 201 -30.78 -17.23 25.87
N VAL A 202 -29.51 -16.93 25.66
CA VAL A 202 -28.41 -17.83 26.02
C VAL A 202 -27.88 -17.48 27.40
N THR A 203 -27.82 -18.47 28.28
CA THR A 203 -27.25 -18.34 29.63
C THR A 203 -26.12 -19.33 29.79
N TRP A 204 -24.92 -18.83 30.11
CA TRP A 204 -23.76 -19.66 30.39
C TRP A 204 -23.66 -19.93 31.89
N GLU A 205 -23.52 -21.20 32.26
CA GLU A 205 -23.22 -21.55 33.64
C GLU A 205 -21.90 -20.96 34.12
N PRO A 206 -21.77 -20.59 35.41
CA PRO A 206 -20.53 -20.00 35.94
C PRO A 206 -19.28 -20.85 35.73
N ALA A 207 -19.41 -22.18 35.77
CA ALA A 207 -18.29 -23.09 35.51
C ALA A 207 -17.85 -23.08 34.03
N ALA A 208 -18.82 -23.10 33.10
CA ALA A 208 -18.54 -23.03 31.67
C ALA A 208 -17.91 -21.68 31.30
N ARG A 209 -18.46 -20.59 31.85
CA ARG A 209 -17.89 -19.24 31.68
C ARG A 209 -16.46 -19.14 32.19
N ARG A 210 -16.18 -19.60 33.41
CA ARG A 210 -14.83 -19.59 33.98
C ARG A 210 -13.84 -20.35 33.12
N ARG A 211 -14.25 -21.52 32.59
CA ARG A 211 -13.41 -22.32 31.70
C ARG A 211 -13.00 -21.56 30.44
N VAL A 212 -13.88 -20.77 29.85
CA VAL A 212 -13.51 -19.89 28.73
C VAL A 212 -12.57 -18.78 29.20
N GLU A 213 -12.88 -18.10 30.31
CA GLU A 213 -12.05 -17.01 30.85
C GLU A 213 -10.62 -17.44 31.19
N GLU A 214 -10.40 -18.71 31.56
CA GLU A 214 -9.07 -19.30 31.74
C GLU A 214 -8.26 -19.37 30.44
N GLU A 215 -8.93 -19.59 29.30
CA GLU A 215 -8.28 -19.77 27.98
C GLU A 215 -8.02 -18.44 27.27
N ILE A 216 -8.92 -17.45 27.40
CA ILE A 216 -8.83 -16.16 26.68
C ILE A 216 -8.40 -14.96 27.54
N ALA A 217 -8.02 -15.22 28.80
CA ALA A 217 -7.81 -14.27 29.89
C ALA A 217 -9.07 -13.75 30.60
N VAL A 218 -8.92 -13.51 31.91
CA VAL A 218 -10.01 -13.15 32.83
C VAL A 218 -10.71 -11.85 32.40
N GLY A 219 -12.06 -11.86 32.45
CA GLY A 219 -12.89 -10.67 32.23
C GLY A 219 -13.27 -10.38 30.78
N THR A 220 -12.81 -11.18 29.81
CA THR A 220 -13.05 -10.94 28.38
C THR A 220 -14.23 -11.73 27.79
N PHE A 221 -14.86 -12.63 28.57
CA PHE A 221 -15.90 -13.55 28.11
C PHE A 221 -17.04 -12.89 27.33
N ALA A 222 -17.65 -11.82 27.87
CA ALA A 222 -18.82 -11.20 27.25
C ALA A 222 -18.49 -10.58 25.88
N LEU A 223 -17.29 -10.01 25.74
CA LEU A 223 -16.81 -9.46 24.47
C LEU A 223 -16.50 -10.56 23.47
N TRP A 224 -15.84 -11.64 23.92
CA TRP A 224 -15.56 -12.81 23.11
C TRP A 224 -16.83 -13.47 22.58
N TRP A 225 -17.80 -13.74 23.45
CA TRP A 225 -19.06 -14.38 23.06
C TRP A 225 -19.85 -13.50 22.09
N ARG A 226 -19.91 -12.18 22.33
CA ARG A 226 -20.52 -11.24 21.39
C ARG A 226 -19.80 -11.27 20.04
N GLY A 227 -18.47 -11.27 20.02
CA GLY A 227 -17.69 -11.37 18.77
C GLY A 227 -17.95 -12.65 17.99
N LEU A 228 -18.14 -13.79 18.66
CA LEU A 228 -18.56 -15.05 18.01
C LEU A 228 -19.96 -14.96 17.41
N LEU A 229 -20.90 -14.36 18.13
CA LEU A 229 -22.25 -14.12 17.61
C LEU A 229 -22.22 -13.17 16.39
N ASP A 230 -21.49 -12.06 16.48
CA ASP A 230 -21.31 -11.11 15.37
C ASP A 230 -20.71 -11.81 14.15
N THR A 231 -19.63 -12.58 14.33
CA THR A 231 -18.99 -13.36 13.25
C THR A 231 -20.00 -14.32 12.59
N THR A 232 -20.83 -14.98 13.39
CA THR A 232 -21.85 -15.92 12.90
C THR A 232 -22.95 -15.21 12.12
N VAL A 233 -23.43 -14.07 12.62
CA VAL A 233 -24.44 -13.25 11.94
C VAL A 233 -23.87 -12.70 10.62
N ASN A 234 -22.63 -12.22 10.63
CA ASN A 234 -21.92 -11.70 9.46
C ASN A 234 -21.77 -12.75 8.38
N ALA A 235 -21.32 -13.96 8.74
CA ALA A 235 -21.18 -15.07 7.80
C ALA A 235 -22.51 -15.42 7.13
N ARG A 236 -23.61 -15.49 7.91
CA ARG A 236 -24.95 -15.78 7.36
C ARG A 236 -25.49 -14.65 6.49
N ALA A 237 -25.24 -13.39 6.86
CA ALA A 237 -25.65 -12.25 6.06
C ALA A 237 -24.89 -12.22 4.72
N ARG A 238 -23.60 -12.55 4.72
CA ARG A 238 -22.81 -12.70 3.49
C ARG A 238 -23.34 -13.84 2.63
N GLU A 239 -23.56 -15.03 3.20
CA GLU A 239 -24.14 -16.17 2.47
C GLU A 239 -25.52 -15.85 1.86
N ALA A 240 -26.38 -15.15 2.61
CA ALA A 240 -27.69 -14.72 2.13
C ALA A 240 -27.57 -13.71 0.98
N ALA A 241 -26.67 -12.73 1.11
CA ALA A 241 -26.37 -11.74 0.08
C ALA A 241 -25.80 -12.39 -1.20
N GLU A 242 -24.87 -13.36 -1.05
CA GLU A 242 -24.33 -14.15 -2.15
C GLU A 242 -25.46 -14.90 -2.89
N GLN A 243 -26.31 -15.62 -2.13
CA GLN A 243 -27.42 -16.37 -2.70
C GLN A 243 -28.44 -15.48 -3.41
N GLU A 244 -28.73 -14.31 -2.86
CA GLU A 244 -29.65 -13.33 -3.45
C GLU A 244 -29.14 -12.84 -4.82
N ILE A 245 -27.86 -12.53 -4.93
CA ILE A 245 -27.21 -12.14 -6.20
C ILE A 245 -27.29 -13.29 -7.20
N VAL A 246 -26.92 -14.52 -6.79
CA VAL A 246 -26.90 -15.70 -7.67
C VAL A 246 -28.29 -15.99 -8.21
N THR A 247 -29.29 -16.11 -7.33
CA THR A 247 -30.67 -16.40 -7.73
C THR A 247 -31.24 -15.30 -8.62
N THR A 248 -30.92 -14.03 -8.35
CA THR A 248 -31.35 -12.91 -9.20
C THR A 248 -30.70 -12.97 -10.57
N ALA A 249 -29.39 -13.21 -10.64
CA ALA A 249 -28.65 -13.32 -11.90
C ALA A 249 -29.14 -14.48 -12.76
N GLU A 250 -29.38 -15.65 -12.16
CA GLU A 250 -29.92 -16.83 -12.85
C GLU A 250 -31.33 -16.57 -13.39
N ARG A 251 -32.22 -16.00 -12.56
CA ARG A 251 -33.59 -15.65 -12.97
C ARG A 251 -33.58 -14.63 -14.12
N VAL A 252 -32.83 -13.54 -13.97
CA VAL A 252 -32.74 -12.48 -14.99
C VAL A 252 -32.10 -13.02 -16.27
N GLY A 253 -31.01 -13.76 -16.18
CA GLY A 253 -30.32 -14.33 -17.33
C GLY A 253 -31.19 -15.33 -18.10
N ALA A 254 -31.95 -16.18 -17.40
CA ALA A 254 -32.91 -17.09 -18.03
C ALA A 254 -34.03 -16.34 -18.75
N ALA A 255 -34.57 -15.29 -18.13
CA ALA A 255 -35.66 -14.50 -18.69
C ALA A 255 -35.19 -13.67 -19.91
N LEU A 256 -33.98 -13.09 -19.85
CA LEU A 256 -33.35 -12.43 -20.98
C LEU A 256 -33.10 -13.40 -22.14
N ALA A 257 -32.61 -14.62 -21.86
CA ALA A 257 -32.43 -15.63 -22.90
C ALA A 257 -33.76 -16.05 -23.55
N ALA A 258 -34.84 -16.16 -22.77
CA ALA A 258 -36.17 -16.49 -23.28
C ALA A 258 -36.78 -15.36 -24.15
N ALA A 259 -36.47 -14.10 -23.84
CA ALA A 259 -36.86 -12.95 -24.66
C ALA A 259 -36.11 -12.85 -26.01
N GLY A 260 -35.09 -13.69 -26.20
CA GLY A 260 -34.28 -13.77 -27.42
C GLY A 260 -32.79 -13.65 -27.10
N GLU A 261 -31.96 -14.44 -27.79
CA GLU A 261 -30.50 -14.35 -27.67
C GLU A 261 -30.01 -12.91 -27.86
N PRO A 262 -28.95 -12.47 -27.16
CA PRO A 262 -28.58 -11.06 -27.06
C PRO A 262 -28.23 -10.46 -28.43
N GLY A 263 -29.18 -9.69 -28.97
CA GLY A 263 -28.94 -8.74 -30.03
C GLY A 263 -28.20 -7.52 -29.50
N VAL A 264 -26.88 -7.48 -29.76
CA VAL A 264 -26.01 -6.30 -29.82
C VAL A 264 -25.45 -5.76 -28.49
N ALA A 265 -24.22 -6.17 -28.17
CA ALA A 265 -23.04 -5.32 -28.40
C ALA A 265 -21.79 -6.17 -28.21
N ALA A 266 -20.93 -6.21 -29.23
CA ALA A 266 -19.62 -6.77 -29.08
C ALA A 266 -18.82 -5.79 -28.22
N TYR A 267 -18.72 -6.04 -26.93
CA TYR A 267 -17.94 -5.18 -26.05
C TYR A 267 -16.46 -5.48 -26.27
N SER A 268 -15.76 -4.54 -26.91
CA SER A 268 -14.32 -4.65 -27.10
C SER A 268 -13.61 -4.32 -25.79
N ALA A 269 -12.83 -5.26 -25.28
CA ALA A 269 -11.85 -4.96 -24.25
C ALA A 269 -10.64 -4.17 -24.81
N GLY A 270 -10.54 -4.01 -26.14
CA GLY A 270 -9.39 -3.45 -26.85
C GLY A 270 -8.99 -4.33 -28.04
N ASN A 271 -7.87 -5.05 -27.92
CA ASN A 271 -7.13 -5.74 -29.00
C ASN A 271 -7.86 -6.96 -29.62
N SER A 272 -9.13 -6.83 -30.05
CA SER A 272 -9.96 -7.81 -30.79
C SER A 272 -10.72 -8.90 -29.99
N ASP A 273 -10.69 -8.87 -28.66
CA ASP A 273 -11.52 -9.77 -27.82
C ASP A 273 -12.92 -9.18 -27.59
N PHE A 274 -13.94 -9.90 -28.06
CA PHE A 274 -15.34 -9.54 -27.91
C PHE A 274 -16.10 -10.54 -27.03
N VAL A 275 -16.96 -10.03 -26.17
CA VAL A 275 -17.96 -10.83 -25.45
C VAL A 275 -19.36 -10.43 -25.92
N ARG A 276 -20.24 -11.43 -26.02
CA ARG A 276 -21.68 -11.26 -26.23
C ARG A 276 -22.41 -11.43 -24.91
N GLY A 277 -23.33 -10.51 -24.63
CA GLY A 277 -24.18 -10.54 -23.44
C GLY A 277 -24.82 -9.17 -23.22
N TRP A 278 -25.42 -9.02 -22.05
CA TRP A 278 -26.11 -7.81 -21.62
C TRP A 278 -25.22 -7.04 -20.66
N ARG A 279 -24.96 -5.76 -20.96
CA ARG A 279 -24.13 -4.92 -20.10
C ARG A 279 -24.87 -4.63 -18.81
N VAL A 280 -24.23 -4.92 -17.69
CA VAL A 280 -24.70 -4.55 -16.36
C VAL A 280 -24.03 -3.25 -15.98
N LEU A 281 -24.82 -2.21 -15.76
CA LEU A 281 -24.33 -0.95 -15.21
C LEU A 281 -24.45 -1.01 -13.70
N LEU A 282 -23.31 -1.20 -13.03
CA LEU A 282 -23.23 -1.05 -11.59
C LEU A 282 -22.89 0.41 -11.29
N ASP A 283 -23.80 1.12 -10.62
CA ASP A 283 -23.48 2.38 -9.99
C ASP A 283 -22.65 2.09 -8.74
N TRP A 284 -21.33 1.93 -8.95
CA TRP A 284 -20.42 1.55 -7.88
C TRP A 284 -20.55 2.51 -6.72
N PRO A 285 -20.63 2.02 -5.47
CA PRO A 285 -20.83 2.91 -4.37
C PRO A 285 -19.50 3.60 -4.08
N THR A 286 -19.38 4.83 -4.57
CA THR A 286 -18.67 5.84 -3.78
C THR A 286 -19.45 6.15 -2.48
N HIS A 287 -20.61 5.53 -2.25
CA HIS A 287 -21.58 5.83 -1.19
C HIS A 287 -21.92 4.69 -0.21
N VAL A 288 -21.46 3.44 -0.42
CA VAL A 288 -21.62 2.36 0.58
C VAL A 288 -20.30 2.31 1.37
N PRO A 289 -20.23 2.96 2.55
CA PRO A 289 -18.99 3.00 3.31
C PRO A 289 -18.63 1.58 3.75
N PRO A 290 -17.33 1.21 3.75
CA PRO A 290 -16.91 -0.06 4.31
C PRO A 290 -17.38 -0.16 5.77
N PRO A 291 -17.64 -1.39 6.26
CA PRO A 291 -18.13 -1.57 7.61
C PRO A 291 -17.10 -1.04 8.60
N VAL A 292 -17.56 -0.29 9.60
CA VAL A 292 -16.66 0.29 10.60
C VAL A 292 -16.08 -0.83 11.46
N PHE A 293 -14.77 -1.01 11.40
CA PHE A 293 -14.01 -1.88 12.28
C PHE A 293 -12.66 -1.24 12.60
N THR A 294 -12.06 -1.64 13.72
CA THR A 294 -10.72 -1.20 14.09
C THR A 294 -9.74 -2.28 13.63
N PRO A 295 -9.01 -2.08 12.51
CA PRO A 295 -7.99 -3.03 12.10
C PRO A 295 -6.89 -3.13 13.16
N PRO A 296 -6.17 -4.27 13.21
CA PRO A 296 -5.01 -4.36 14.08
C PRO A 296 -3.91 -3.39 13.66
N PRO A 297 -3.03 -3.02 14.61
CA PRO A 297 -1.85 -2.22 14.29
C PRO A 297 -1.00 -2.94 13.24
N LEU A 298 -0.49 -2.17 12.29
CA LEU A 298 0.40 -2.70 11.27
C LEU A 298 1.81 -2.86 11.85
N PRO A 299 2.41 -4.06 11.82
CA PRO A 299 3.71 -4.32 12.43
C PRO A 299 4.88 -3.54 11.79
N TRP A 300 4.71 -3.07 10.54
CA TRP A 300 5.75 -2.37 9.79
C TRP A 300 5.31 -1.05 9.16
N ALA A 301 4.21 -0.45 9.62
CA ALA A 301 3.65 0.71 8.95
C ALA A 301 4.66 1.87 8.82
N SER A 302 5.06 2.14 7.59
CA SER A 302 5.60 3.42 7.17
C SER A 302 4.45 4.43 6.98
N SER A 303 4.78 5.71 6.85
CA SER A 303 3.78 6.74 6.56
C SER A 303 3.06 6.42 5.25
N GLY A 304 1.78 6.06 5.33
CA GLY A 304 0.94 5.72 4.18
C GLY A 304 0.59 4.23 4.05
N ASP A 305 1.18 3.36 4.89
CA ASP A 305 0.79 1.95 4.91
C ASP A 305 -0.63 1.80 5.46
N ARG A 306 -1.44 1.04 4.72
CA ARG A 306 -2.84 0.76 5.06
C ARG A 306 -3.19 -0.70 4.80
N TRP A 307 -4.34 -1.09 5.33
CA TRP A 307 -5.02 -2.32 4.93
C TRP A 307 -5.66 -2.08 3.57
N TRP A 308 -5.45 -3.01 2.64
CA TRP A 308 -5.99 -2.98 1.29
C TRP A 308 -7.15 -3.96 1.20
N TYR A 309 -8.31 -3.54 0.74
CA TYR A 309 -9.36 -4.49 0.40
C TYR A 309 -8.96 -5.24 -0.87
N ARG A 310 -9.11 -6.56 -0.87
CA ARG A 310 -8.72 -7.39 -2.01
C ARG A 310 -9.76 -7.36 -3.14
N SER A 311 -11.02 -7.30 -2.75
CA SER A 311 -12.23 -7.23 -3.57
C SER A 311 -12.54 -5.81 -4.07
N TYR A 312 -12.18 -4.81 -3.27
CA TYR A 312 -12.23 -3.39 -3.66
C TYR A 312 -10.80 -2.91 -3.85
N GLY A 313 -10.21 -3.15 -5.03
CA GLY A 313 -8.97 -2.47 -5.38
C GLY A 313 -9.13 -0.95 -5.15
N ASP A 314 -8.03 -0.24 -4.88
CA ASP A 314 -8.02 1.23 -4.73
C ASP A 314 -8.55 1.99 -5.99
N THR A 315 -8.90 1.25 -7.03
CA THR A 315 -9.44 1.73 -8.29
C THR A 315 -10.87 1.22 -8.47
N PRO A 316 -11.89 2.11 -8.39
CA PRO A 316 -13.28 1.85 -8.83
C PRO A 316 -13.43 1.38 -10.30
N GLY A 317 -12.32 1.21 -11.02
CA GLY A 317 -12.28 0.91 -12.45
C GLY A 317 -12.40 -0.57 -12.81
N ASP A 318 -12.10 -1.51 -11.89
CA ASP A 318 -11.96 -2.93 -12.25
C ASP A 318 -13.30 -3.57 -12.66
N TYR A 319 -14.41 -3.14 -12.04
CA TYR A 319 -15.76 -3.63 -12.36
C TYR A 319 -16.58 -2.70 -13.27
N SER A 320 -15.95 -1.72 -13.93
CA SER A 320 -16.64 -0.71 -14.75
C SER A 320 -17.31 -1.27 -16.03
N THR A 321 -16.96 -2.49 -16.42
CA THR A 321 -17.51 -3.15 -17.61
C THR A 321 -17.89 -4.60 -17.28
N LEU A 322 -19.04 -4.77 -16.62
CA LEU A 322 -19.62 -6.07 -16.31
C LEU A 322 -20.63 -6.46 -17.40
N THR A 323 -20.55 -7.69 -17.90
CA THR A 323 -21.49 -8.22 -18.90
C THR A 323 -22.10 -9.53 -18.42
N LEU A 324 -23.42 -9.55 -18.20
CA LEU A 324 -24.17 -10.78 -17.94
C LEU A 324 -24.27 -11.59 -19.24
N ARG A 325 -23.99 -12.89 -19.19
CA ARG A 325 -24.07 -13.76 -20.38
C ARG A 325 -24.48 -15.17 -20.02
N ILE A 326 -25.00 -15.89 -21.02
CA ILE A 326 -25.08 -17.34 -20.94
C ILE A 326 -23.65 -17.90 -21.03
N ALA A 327 -23.28 -18.66 -20.02
CA ALA A 327 -21.98 -19.27 -19.84
C ALA A 327 -21.92 -20.58 -20.65
N GLY A 328 -20.82 -20.78 -21.39
CA GLY A 328 -20.61 -21.98 -22.21
C GLY A 328 -20.11 -23.21 -21.44
N TRP A 329 -19.86 -23.06 -20.13
CA TRP A 329 -19.30 -24.12 -19.28
C TRP A 329 -20.33 -25.21 -18.99
N LEU A 330 -21.59 -24.81 -18.79
CA LEU A 330 -22.75 -25.68 -18.67
C LEU A 330 -23.90 -25.07 -19.48
N PRO A 331 -24.60 -25.85 -20.33
CA PRO A 331 -25.73 -25.35 -21.08
C PRO A 331 -26.76 -24.67 -20.17
N GLY A 332 -27.10 -23.41 -20.48
CA GLY A 332 -28.08 -22.62 -19.72
C GLY A 332 -27.56 -21.96 -18.44
N SER A 333 -26.28 -22.16 -18.07
CA SER A 333 -25.70 -21.44 -16.92
C SER A 333 -25.55 -19.94 -17.21
N VAL A 334 -25.69 -19.12 -16.18
CA VAL A 334 -25.49 -17.66 -16.27
C VAL A 334 -24.16 -17.30 -15.60
N GLY A 335 -23.40 -16.42 -16.26
CA GLY A 335 -22.13 -15.92 -15.74
C GLY A 335 -21.94 -14.45 -16.06
N PHE A 336 -20.88 -13.91 -15.48
CA PHE A 336 -20.42 -12.55 -15.74
C PHE A 336 -19.12 -12.59 -16.53
N ALA A 337 -18.97 -11.66 -17.46
CA ALA A 337 -17.70 -11.32 -18.06
C ALA A 337 -17.24 -9.97 -17.55
N GLU A 338 -15.97 -9.88 -17.16
CA GLU A 338 -15.32 -8.69 -16.63
C GLU A 338 -14.07 -8.40 -17.46
N VAL A 339 -13.74 -7.13 -17.65
CA VAL A 339 -12.52 -6.71 -18.36
C VAL A 339 -11.37 -6.64 -17.35
N GLY A 340 -10.53 -7.67 -17.33
CA GLY A 340 -9.29 -7.66 -16.55
C GLY A 340 -8.10 -7.13 -17.36
N THR A 341 -7.02 -6.75 -16.67
CA THR A 341 -5.71 -6.51 -17.27
C THR A 341 -4.78 -7.70 -17.03
N GLU A 342 -4.27 -8.29 -18.11
CA GLU A 342 -3.25 -9.35 -18.08
C GLU A 342 -1.89 -8.76 -18.43
N ILE A 343 -0.91 -8.96 -17.54
CA ILE A 343 0.50 -8.60 -17.81
C ILE A 343 1.10 -9.73 -18.64
N VAL A 344 1.34 -9.50 -19.93
CA VAL A 344 1.90 -10.52 -20.85
C VAL A 344 3.42 -10.56 -20.74
N TYR A 345 4.05 -9.41 -20.52
CA TYR A 345 5.48 -9.22 -20.27
C TYR A 345 5.67 -7.96 -19.39
N HIS A 346 6.82 -7.80 -18.72
CA HIS A 346 7.13 -6.74 -17.74
C HIS A 346 6.82 -5.28 -18.16
N THR A 347 6.46 -5.03 -19.42
CA THR A 347 6.10 -3.71 -19.96
C THR A 347 4.79 -3.67 -20.76
N PHE A 348 4.07 -4.79 -20.92
CA PHE A 348 2.85 -4.85 -21.74
C PHE A 348 1.66 -5.44 -20.97
N THR A 349 0.65 -4.61 -20.76
CA THR A 349 -0.67 -5.00 -20.25
C THR A 349 -1.66 -5.10 -21.41
N ARG A 350 -2.29 -6.26 -21.58
CA ARG A 350 -3.45 -6.40 -22.47
C ARG A 350 -4.72 -6.47 -21.64
N ARG A 351 -5.80 -5.89 -22.14
CA ARG A 351 -7.13 -6.10 -21.57
C ARG A 351 -7.72 -7.39 -22.13
N ARG A 352 -8.31 -8.21 -21.27
CA ARG A 352 -8.92 -9.50 -21.65
C ARG A 352 -10.19 -9.69 -20.84
N TRP A 353 -11.19 -10.31 -21.48
CA TRP A 353 -12.38 -10.77 -20.78
C TRP A 353 -12.07 -11.99 -19.91
N SER A 354 -12.24 -11.86 -18.60
CA SER A 354 -12.39 -13.00 -17.69
C SER A 354 -13.86 -13.35 -17.62
N THR A 355 -14.21 -14.65 -17.66
CA THR A 355 -15.58 -15.11 -17.44
C THR A 355 -15.64 -15.85 -16.11
N VAL A 356 -16.61 -15.50 -15.27
CA VAL A 356 -16.83 -16.07 -13.96
C VAL A 356 -18.30 -16.49 -13.84
N THR A 357 -18.59 -17.51 -13.02
CA THR A 357 -19.98 -17.89 -12.72
C THR A 357 -20.63 -16.82 -11.85
N ALA A 358 -21.97 -16.75 -11.82
CA ALA A 358 -22.68 -15.85 -10.91
C ALA A 358 -22.28 -16.08 -9.44
N ALA A 359 -22.11 -17.34 -9.04
CA ALA A 359 -21.66 -17.70 -7.70
C ALA A 359 -20.23 -17.21 -7.40
N LEU A 360 -19.29 -17.36 -8.34
CA LEU A 360 -17.93 -16.87 -8.15
C LEU A 360 -17.89 -15.34 -8.13
N PHE A 361 -18.65 -14.66 -8.99
CA PHE A 361 -18.79 -13.21 -8.96
C PHE A 361 -19.31 -12.72 -7.61
N ALA A 362 -20.43 -13.28 -7.12
CA ALA A 362 -21.02 -12.89 -5.84
C ALA A 362 -20.04 -13.10 -4.68
N ARG A 363 -19.32 -14.23 -4.67
CA ARG A 363 -18.30 -14.53 -3.67
C ARG A 363 -17.11 -13.57 -3.72
N LEU A 364 -16.64 -13.18 -4.90
CA LEU A 364 -15.52 -12.25 -5.04
C LEU A 364 -15.93 -10.81 -4.69
N LEU A 365 -17.13 -10.40 -5.09
CA LEU A 365 -17.70 -9.10 -4.76
C LEU A 365 -17.84 -8.91 -3.25
N LEU A 366 -18.37 -9.94 -2.58
CA LEU A 366 -18.62 -9.92 -1.14
C LEU A 366 -17.44 -10.48 -0.33
N ASP A 367 -16.29 -10.73 -0.98
CA ASP A 367 -15.07 -11.10 -0.28
C ASP A 367 -14.69 -9.93 0.63
N ASP A 368 -14.62 -10.21 1.92
CA ASP A 368 -14.36 -9.23 2.97
C ASP A 368 -12.90 -9.30 3.45
N GLU A 369 -12.04 -9.95 2.65
CA GLU A 369 -10.61 -10.03 2.91
C GLU A 369 -9.92 -8.67 2.68
N ILE A 370 -9.32 -8.17 3.75
CA ILE A 370 -8.31 -7.12 3.70
C ILE A 370 -6.93 -7.76 3.80
N SER A 371 -5.95 -7.13 3.15
CA SER A 371 -4.57 -7.60 3.18
C SER A 371 -3.61 -6.47 3.49
N HIS A 372 -2.42 -6.82 3.98
CA HIS A 372 -1.28 -5.93 4.10
C HIS A 372 -0.01 -6.68 3.72
N ARG A 373 0.87 -6.01 2.96
CA ARG A 373 2.19 -6.53 2.62
C ARG A 373 3.26 -5.61 3.17
N GLY A 374 4.00 -6.09 4.16
CA GLY A 374 5.12 -5.36 4.73
C GLY A 374 6.34 -5.33 3.78
N PRO A 375 7.25 -4.37 3.98
CA PRO A 375 8.53 -4.35 3.26
C PRO A 375 9.30 -5.66 3.45
N GLY A 376 9.72 -6.28 2.36
CA GLY A 376 10.52 -7.52 2.39
C GLY A 376 9.74 -8.78 2.78
N GLN A 377 8.41 -8.71 2.93
CA GLN A 377 7.60 -9.89 3.24
C GLN A 377 7.18 -10.62 1.94
N PRO A 378 7.40 -11.95 1.86
CA PRO A 378 6.97 -12.74 0.71
C PRO A 378 5.46 -12.93 0.68
N GLU A 379 4.80 -12.93 1.85
CA GLU A 379 3.38 -13.25 2.00
C GLU A 379 2.56 -12.04 2.46
N TYR A 380 1.29 -12.04 2.11
CA TYR A 380 0.30 -11.06 2.56
C TYR A 380 -0.25 -11.49 3.92
N PHE A 381 -0.36 -10.54 4.84
CA PHE A 381 -1.19 -10.69 6.04
C PHE A 381 -2.62 -10.45 5.63
N THR A 382 -3.49 -11.44 5.76
CA THR A 382 -4.91 -11.33 5.40
C THR A 382 -5.79 -11.43 6.63
N LEU A 383 -6.89 -10.67 6.63
CA LEU A 383 -7.92 -10.68 7.66
C LEU A 383 -9.29 -10.60 7.00
N ARG A 384 -10.30 -11.23 7.60
CA ARG A 384 -11.69 -11.13 7.15
C ARG A 384 -12.45 -10.13 7.98
N VAL A 385 -12.91 -9.06 7.37
CA VAL A 385 -13.57 -7.97 8.09
C VAL A 385 -14.81 -8.45 8.85
N GLY A 386 -15.57 -9.39 8.30
CA GLY A 386 -16.74 -10.03 8.93
C GLY A 386 -16.41 -10.84 10.18
N GLU A 387 -15.15 -11.22 10.41
CA GLU A 387 -14.71 -11.87 11.67
C GLU A 387 -14.30 -10.88 12.77
N HIS A 388 -14.32 -9.58 12.45
CA HIS A 388 -13.85 -8.50 13.33
C HIS A 388 -14.85 -7.35 13.47
N ALA A 389 -15.71 -7.15 12.48
CA ALA A 389 -16.73 -6.12 12.46
C ALA A 389 -17.96 -6.56 13.29
N GLN A 390 -18.58 -5.60 13.95
CA GLN A 390 -19.86 -5.84 14.64
C GLN A 390 -20.98 -6.02 13.62
N ALA A 391 -21.95 -6.88 13.91
CA ALA A 391 -23.02 -7.21 12.96
C ALA A 391 -23.83 -5.98 12.50
N ARG A 392 -24.02 -5.02 13.40
CA ARG A 392 -24.71 -3.75 13.09
C ARG A 392 -24.04 -2.90 12.01
N HIS A 393 -22.76 -3.13 11.71
CA HIS A 393 -22.02 -2.42 10.67
C HIS A 393 -21.82 -3.30 9.42
N PHE A 394 -21.52 -4.58 9.61
CA PHE A 394 -21.24 -5.50 8.50
C PHE A 394 -22.50 -5.94 7.75
N VAL A 395 -23.59 -6.27 8.45
CA VAL A 395 -24.83 -6.73 7.81
C VAL A 395 -25.41 -5.67 6.86
N PRO A 396 -25.60 -4.40 7.27
CA PRO A 396 -26.10 -3.38 6.36
C PRO A 396 -25.20 -3.17 5.14
N PHE A 397 -23.88 -3.30 5.31
CA PHE A 397 -22.91 -3.19 4.23
C PHE A 397 -23.09 -4.28 3.17
N VAL A 398 -23.08 -5.56 3.55
CA VAL A 398 -23.25 -6.66 2.57
C VAL A 398 -24.65 -6.67 1.95
N THR A 399 -25.69 -6.30 2.71
CA THR A 399 -27.06 -6.15 2.18
C THR A 399 -27.14 -5.02 1.16
N ALA A 400 -26.50 -3.87 1.41
CA ALA A 400 -26.51 -2.76 0.45
C ALA A 400 -25.79 -3.12 -0.86
N LEU A 401 -24.67 -3.86 -0.78
CA LEU A 401 -23.95 -4.33 -1.96
C LEU A 401 -24.77 -5.34 -2.78
N ALA A 402 -25.41 -6.32 -2.12
CA ALA A 402 -26.31 -7.24 -2.80
C ALA A 402 -27.47 -6.50 -3.44
N ALA A 403 -28.14 -5.61 -2.72
CA ALA A 403 -29.25 -4.81 -3.23
C ALA A 403 -28.88 -3.97 -4.46
N MET A 404 -27.68 -3.39 -4.48
CA MET A 404 -27.18 -2.66 -5.64
C MET A 404 -27.09 -3.57 -6.87
N VAL A 405 -26.45 -4.73 -6.73
CA VAL A 405 -26.29 -5.68 -7.85
C VAL A 405 -27.65 -6.24 -8.29
N THR A 406 -28.50 -6.63 -7.36
CA THR A 406 -29.82 -7.17 -7.69
C THR A 406 -30.70 -6.12 -8.36
N THR A 407 -30.64 -4.86 -7.92
CA THR A 407 -31.33 -3.74 -8.57
C THR A 407 -30.83 -3.56 -10.00
N ALA A 408 -29.50 -3.51 -10.22
CA ALA A 408 -28.92 -3.37 -11.56
C ALA A 408 -29.33 -4.52 -12.51
N LEU A 409 -29.42 -5.76 -11.99
CA LEU A 409 -29.87 -6.91 -12.77
C LEU A 409 -31.37 -6.82 -13.10
N LEU A 410 -32.20 -6.36 -12.17
CA LEU A 410 -33.63 -6.19 -12.39
C LEU A 410 -33.94 -5.03 -13.34
N ASP A 411 -33.18 -3.94 -13.27
CA ASP A 411 -33.26 -2.82 -14.19
C ASP A 411 -32.83 -3.26 -15.59
N LEU A 412 -31.77 -4.06 -15.69
CA LEU A 412 -31.36 -4.68 -16.96
C LEU A 412 -32.49 -5.50 -17.60
N ALA A 413 -33.20 -6.32 -16.81
CA ALA A 413 -34.35 -7.08 -17.30
C ALA A 413 -35.46 -6.14 -17.82
N ARG A 414 -35.77 -5.09 -17.05
CA ARG A 414 -36.80 -4.09 -17.40
C ARG A 414 -36.47 -3.36 -18.69
N ASP A 415 -35.22 -2.92 -18.85
CA ASP A 415 -34.74 -2.20 -20.04
C ASP A 415 -34.77 -3.05 -21.31
N ASN A 416 -34.77 -4.39 -21.16
CA ASN A 416 -34.89 -5.35 -22.25
C ASN A 416 -36.32 -5.91 -22.41
N GLY A 417 -37.32 -5.28 -21.80
CA GLY A 417 -38.74 -5.65 -21.98
C GLY A 417 -39.14 -6.99 -21.34
N VAL A 418 -38.35 -7.49 -20.39
CA VAL A 418 -38.65 -8.74 -19.67
C VAL A 418 -39.65 -8.44 -18.53
N PRO A 419 -40.82 -9.10 -18.48
CA PRO A 419 -41.75 -8.95 -17.36
C PRO A 419 -41.14 -9.52 -16.06
N GLN A 420 -41.31 -8.79 -14.95
CA GLN A 420 -40.71 -9.09 -13.65
C GLN A 420 -41.40 -10.22 -12.87
#